data_AF-A0AAW5C903-F1
#
_entry.id   AF-A0AAW5C903-F1
#
_cell.length_a   1.000
_cell.length_b   1.000
_cell.length_c   1.000
_cell.angle_alpha   90.00
_cell.angle_beta   90.00
_cell.angle_gamma   90.00
#
_symmetry.space_group_name_H-M   'P 1'
#
loop_
_entity.id
_entity.type
_entity.pdbx_description
1 polymer ?
#
loop_
_entity_poly.entity_id
_entity_poly.type
_entity_poly.pdbx_seq_one_letter_code
_entity_poly.pdbx_strand_id
1 'polypeptide(L)' 'MGREVEGTIYLTFSTLDGQLVKKVNAPIGPFAPAEVDLSGLKKGTYVVQLKYLQETYTRTLIKQ' A
#
# COMPACT_ATOMS: atom_id res chain seq x y z
N MET A 1 -14.32 9.89 -15.51
CA MET A 1 -15.15 9.03 -14.65
C MET A 1 -14.20 8.08 -13.93
N GLY A 2 -14.09 8.16 -12.61
CA GLY A 2 -13.27 7.23 -11.82
C GLY A 2 -13.91 5.85 -11.80
N ARG A 3 -13.10 4.79 -11.83
CA ARG A 3 -13.59 3.41 -11.70
C ARG A 3 -14.08 3.22 -10.27
N GLU A 4 -15.33 2.85 -10.06
CA GLU A 4 -15.80 2.43 -8.74
C GLU A 4 -15.06 1.13 -8.38
N VAL A 5 -14.37 1.14 -7.24
CA VAL A 5 -13.56 0.00 -6.76
C VAL A 5 -13.99 -0.36 -5.35
N GLU A 6 -14.14 -1.65 -5.10
CA GLU A 6 -14.51 -2.21 -3.81
C GLU A 6 -13.79 -3.53 -3.54
N GLY A 7 -13.72 -3.93 -2.26
CA GLY A 7 -13.10 -5.18 -1.84
C GLY A 7 -11.94 -4.94 -0.90
N THR A 8 -10.90 -5.79 -0.96
CA THR A 8 -9.72 -5.67 -0.09
C THR A 8 -8.47 -5.48 -0.93
N ILE A 9 -7.67 -4.48 -0.58
CA ILE A 9 -6.32 -4.29 -1.12
C ILE A 9 -5.29 -4.90 -0.16
N TYR A 10 -4.20 -5.38 -0.73
CA TYR A 10 -3.07 -5.93 0.01
C TYR A 10 -1.84 -5.09 -0.27
N LEU A 11 -1.31 -4.43 0.75
CA LEU A 11 -0.15 -3.57 0.66
C LEU A 11 1.05 -4.23 1.34
N THR A 12 2.18 -4.25 0.65
CA THR A 12 3.47 -4.65 1.21
C THR A 12 4.46 -3.51 1.11
N PHE A 13 5.10 -3.18 2.22
CA PHE A 13 6.16 -2.19 2.29
C PHE A 13 7.47 -2.93 2.51
N SER A 14 8.41 -2.70 1.61
CA SER A 14 9.77 -3.22 1.70
C SER A 14 10.77 -2.08 1.62
N THR A 15 11.93 -2.25 2.22
CA THR A 15 13.09 -1.37 2.01
C THR A 15 13.66 -1.56 0.59
N LEU A 16 14.61 -0.71 0.18
CA LEU A 16 15.24 -0.80 -1.14
C LEU A 16 16.07 -2.09 -1.35
N ASP A 17 16.60 -2.66 -0.26
CA ASP A 17 17.28 -3.97 -0.24
C ASP A 17 16.30 -5.16 -0.25
N GLY A 18 14.99 -4.90 -0.34
CA GLY A 18 13.96 -5.92 -0.47
C GLY A 18 13.49 -6.51 0.87
N GLN A 19 13.96 -6.00 2.00
CA GLN A 19 13.48 -6.43 3.31
C GLN A 19 12.04 -5.98 3.51
N LEU A 20 11.13 -6.94 3.68
CA LEU A 20 9.74 -6.66 4.02
C LEU A 20 9.64 -6.08 5.44
N VAL A 21 9.05 -4.90 5.59
CA VAL A 21 8.90 -4.20 6.87
C VAL A 21 7.45 -4.08 7.34
N LYS A 22 6.47 -4.10 6.43
CA LYS A 22 5.05 -4.03 6.81
C LYS A 22 4.16 -4.70 5.76
N LYS A 23 3.10 -5.34 6.24
CA LYS A 23 1.98 -5.85 5.43
C LYS A 23 0.68 -5.26 5.96
N VAL A 24 -0.20 -4.84 5.08
CA VAL A 24 -1.51 -4.27 5.44
C VAL A 24 -2.56 -4.82 4.49
N ASN A 25 -3.67 -5.26 5.07
CA ASN A 25 -4.88 -5.60 4.32
C ASN A 25 -5.91 -4.54 4.69
N ALA A 26 -6.43 -3.83 3.70
CA ALA A 26 -7.37 -2.74 3.95
C ALA A 26 -8.62 -2.91 3.07
N PRO A 27 -9.83 -2.84 3.63
CA PRO A 27 -11.04 -2.78 2.84
C PRO A 27 -11.10 -1.43 2.11
N ILE A 28 -11.58 -1.45 0.87
CA ILE A 28 -11.91 -0.28 0.07
C ILE A 28 -13.37 -0.38 -0.37
N GLY A 29 -14.02 0.76 -0.50
CA GLY A 29 -15.36 0.86 -1.10
C GLY A 29 -15.47 2.08 -2.01
N PRO A 30 -16.58 2.20 -2.77
CA PRO A 30 -16.76 3.24 -3.77
C PRO A 30 -16.62 4.66 -3.20
N PHE A 31 -16.98 4.83 -1.92
CA PHE A 31 -16.93 6.10 -1.18
C PHE A 31 -16.06 6.02 0.09
N ALA A 32 -15.31 4.93 0.26
CA ALA A 32 -14.53 4.65 1.47
C ALA A 32 -13.09 4.27 1.08
N PRO A 33 -12.17 5.26 1.00
CA PRO A 33 -10.77 4.98 0.74
C PRO A 33 -10.13 4.24 1.92
N ALA A 34 -9.11 3.44 1.63
CA ALA A 34 -8.29 2.81 2.66
C ALA A 34 -7.25 3.79 3.21
N GLU A 35 -7.17 3.90 4.53
CA GLU A 35 -6.10 4.61 5.22
C GLU A 35 -5.08 3.63 5.80
N VAL A 36 -3.80 3.97 5.70
CA VAL A 36 -2.71 3.16 6.24
C VAL A 36 -1.84 3.99 7.15
N ASP A 37 -1.79 3.62 8.42
CA ASP A 37 -0.89 4.24 9.38
C ASP A 37 0.57 3.84 9.10
N LEU A 38 1.42 4.83 8.84
CA LEU A 38 2.87 4.68 8.62
C LEU A 38 3.71 5.23 9.78
N SER A 39 3.10 5.54 10.92
CA SER A 39 3.77 6.09 12.11
C SER A 39 4.91 5.18 12.61
N GLY A 40 4.68 3.86 12.61
CA GLY A 40 5.65 2.86 13.04
C GLY A 40 6.81 2.61 12.07
N LEU A 41 6.82 3.22 10.88
CA LEU A 41 7.95 3.12 9.96
C LEU A 41 9.00 4.19 10.27
N LYS A 42 10.27 3.80 10.20
CA LYS A 42 11.39 4.76 10.29
C LYS A 42 11.38 5.70 9.08
N LYS A 43 12.10 6.82 9.18
CA LYS A 43 12.39 7.66 8.03
C LYS A 43 13.21 6.86 7.00
N GLY A 44 12.91 7.03 5.72
CA GLY A 44 13.59 6.30 4.65
C GLY A 44 12.75 6.13 3.39
N THR A 45 13.33 5.39 2.44
CA THR A 45 12.70 5.09 1.15
C THR A 45 12.21 3.65 1.14
N TYR A 46 10.96 3.47 0.73
CA TYR A 46 10.27 2.19 0.70
C TYR A 46 9.72 1.88 -0.68
N VAL A 47 9.78 0.61 -1.06
CA VAL A 47 9.00 0.06 -2.17
C VAL A 47 7.66 -0.40 -1.62
N VAL A 48 6.57 0.15 -2.16
CA VAL A 48 5.20 -0.21 -1.84
C VAL A 48 4.63 -0.99 -3.00
N GLN A 49 4.16 -2.20 -2.73
CA GLN A 49 3.40 -2.99 -3.69
C GLN A 49 1.95 -3.09 -3.20
N LEU A 50 1.01 -2.68 -4.05
CA LEU A 50 -0.42 -2.80 -3.86
C LEU A 50 -0.90 -3.92 -4.77
N LYS A 51 -1.51 -4.95 -4.19
CA LYS A 51 -2.23 -5.98 -4.93
C LYS A 51 -3.73 -5.77 -4.75
N TYR A 52 -4.44 -5.74 -5.88
CA TYR A 52 -5.89 -5.66 -5.92
C TYR A 52 -6.40 -6.54 -7.06
N LEU A 53 -7.24 -7.51 -6.74
CA LEU A 53 -7.66 -8.55 -7.67
C LEU A 53 -6.45 -9.23 -8.34
N GLN A 54 -6.35 -9.19 -9.67
CA GLN A 54 -5.23 -9.75 -10.44
C GLN A 54 -4.16 -8.70 -10.79
N GLU A 55 -4.32 -7.46 -10.33
CA GLU A 55 -3.43 -6.36 -10.65
C GLU A 55 -2.44 -6.12 -9.50
N THR A 56 -1.20 -5.81 -9.88
CA THR A 56 -0.14 -5.41 -8.93
C THR A 56 0.43 -4.07 -9.36
N TYR A 57 0.41 -3.11 -8.44
CA TYR A 57 0.93 -1.77 -8.61
C TYR A 57 2.14 -1.59 -7.71
N THR A 58 3.26 -1.15 -8.27
CA THR A 58 4.48 -0.87 -7.51
C THR A 58 4.79 0.62 -7.55
N ARG A 59 5.11 1.20 -6.38
CA ARG A 59 5.48 2.60 -6.22
C ARG A 59 6.60 2.74 -5.19
N THR A 60 7.33 3.84 -5.28
CA THR A 60 8.31 4.24 -4.27
C THR A 60 7.67 5.28 -3.35
N LEU A 61 7.84 5.12 -2.05
CA LEU A 61 7.38 6.03 -1.01
C LEU A 61 8.58 6.55 -0.21
N ILE A 62 8.70 7.87 -0.08
CA ILE A 62 9.74 8.53 0.71
C ILE A 62 9.09 9.06 1.98
N LYS A 63 9.49 8.52 3.14
CA LYS A 63 9.03 8.99 4.46
C LYS A 63 10.10 9.90 5.07
N GLN A 64 9.76 11.19 5.22
CA GLN A 64 10.64 12.23 5.76
C GLN A 64 10.58 12.35 7.29
#